data_AF-A0A7K4UJG0-F1
#
_entry.id   AF-A0A7K4UJG0-F1
#
_cell.length_a   1.000
_cell.length_b   1.000
_cell.length_c   1.000
_cell.angle_alpha   90.00
_cell.angle_beta   90.00
_cell.angle_gamma   90.00
#
_symmetry.space_group_name_H-M   'P 1'
#
loop_
_entity.id
_entity.type
_entity.pdbx_description
1 polymer ?
#
loop_
_entity_poly.entity_id
_entity_poly.type
_entity_poly.pdbx_seq_one_letter_code
_entity_poly.pdbx_strand_id
1 'polypeptide(L)'
;EDLGVRHRLWVYSGRRGVHCWVCDDAVRKWSPALRAAAVEYLSLVKGKWDPGRVNGVLEGVNEILERVNEILERVNEILEGQMGSWKGKSAPRRVNGVLEAQSREALQAEFPKKKDSVQRWELLRARVERSRQGGRAAAQGPCYADWEVMLQFCFPRLDINVSKGLGHLLKSPFSVHPKTGRVSVPLDLQRLDQFDPFAVPTITSLCQELDAASSDGEQEDVGETEPKRRTRDYKKTSLAPYVRVFEQFVEGMESARRGEKIRQSDLQGDF
;
A
#
# COMPACT_ATOMS: atom_id res chain seq x y z
N GLU A 1 10.58 3.43 7.97
CA GLU A 1 11.80 3.43 8.81
C GLU A 1 12.85 4.33 8.17
N ASP A 2 13.17 4.12 6.90
CA ASP A 2 14.21 4.85 6.15
C ASP A 2 14.04 6.38 6.17
N LEU A 3 12.81 6.87 6.00
CA LEU A 3 12.50 8.30 6.02
C LEU A 3 12.20 8.86 7.43
N GLY A 4 12.27 8.02 8.47
CA GLY A 4 11.97 8.42 9.86
C GLY A 4 10.53 8.90 10.12
N VAL A 5 9.60 8.69 9.17
CA VAL A 5 8.21 9.13 9.29
C VAL A 5 7.45 8.26 10.29
N ARG A 6 6.65 8.86 11.18
CA ARG A 6 5.95 8.16 12.26
C ARG A 6 4.44 8.15 12.06
N HIS A 7 3.84 9.28 11.71
CA HIS A 7 2.39 9.46 11.70
C HIS A 7 1.84 9.23 10.29
N ARG A 8 1.47 7.97 10.00
CA ARG A 8 0.93 7.55 8.70
C ARG A 8 -0.52 7.09 8.85
N LEU A 9 -1.42 7.72 8.12
CA LEU A 9 -2.82 7.30 8.02
C LEU A 9 -3.10 6.79 6.60
N TRP A 10 -3.30 5.48 6.47
CA TRP A 10 -3.75 4.86 5.23
C TRP A 10 -5.27 4.84 5.17
N VAL A 11 -5.82 5.17 4.00
CA VAL A 11 -7.26 5.37 3.80
C VAL A 11 -7.69 4.70 2.51
N TYR A 12 -8.73 3.87 2.57
CA TYR A 12 -9.37 3.33 1.39
C TYR A 12 -10.01 4.45 0.56
N SER A 13 -9.80 4.45 -0.75
CA SER A 13 -10.35 5.48 -1.67
C SER A 13 -11.88 5.41 -1.86
N GLY A 14 -12.53 4.37 -1.34
CA GLY A 14 -13.94 4.05 -1.60
C GLY A 14 -14.19 3.21 -2.85
N ARG A 15 -13.14 2.84 -3.61
CA ARG A 15 -13.29 1.99 -4.81
C ARG A 15 -12.18 0.97 -5.04
N ARG A 16 -10.98 1.38 -5.49
CA ARG A 16 -9.96 0.46 -6.04
C ARG A 16 -8.52 0.84 -5.73
N GLY A 17 -8.34 1.69 -4.74
CA GLY A 17 -7.03 2.21 -4.36
C GLY A 17 -7.04 2.69 -2.92
N VAL A 18 -5.88 3.11 -2.46
CA VAL A 18 -5.63 3.61 -1.11
C VAL A 18 -4.83 4.90 -1.19
N HIS A 19 -5.01 5.77 -0.21
CA HIS A 19 -4.24 6.99 -0.02
C HIS A 19 -3.45 6.90 1.28
N CYS A 20 -2.27 7.50 1.33
CA CYS A 20 -1.48 7.61 2.55
C CYS A 20 -1.32 9.10 2.90
N TRP A 21 -1.67 9.45 4.12
CA TRP A 21 -1.44 10.77 4.71
C TRP A 21 -0.28 10.67 5.69
N VAL A 22 0.82 11.35 5.41
CA VAL A 22 1.96 11.46 6.33
C VAL A 22 1.86 12.80 7.06
N CYS A 23 1.65 12.75 8.37
CA CYS A 23 1.22 13.89 9.17
C CYS A 23 2.27 14.43 10.15
N ASP A 24 3.48 13.86 10.15
CA ASP A 24 4.62 14.36 10.91
C ASP A 24 4.86 15.86 10.67
N ASP A 25 5.11 16.61 11.73
CA ASP A 25 5.30 18.07 11.67
C ASP A 25 6.43 18.48 10.71
N ALA A 26 7.53 17.72 10.69
CA ALA A 26 8.64 17.94 9.77
C ALA A 26 8.25 17.67 8.31
N VAL A 27 7.52 16.57 8.05
CA VAL A 27 7.10 16.18 6.70
C VAL A 27 6.10 17.17 6.12
N ARG A 28 5.20 17.71 6.94
CA ARG A 28 4.25 18.76 6.51
C ARG A 28 4.96 20.01 5.98
N LYS A 29 6.19 20.28 6.45
CA LYS A 29 7.02 21.42 6.03
C LYS A 29 7.99 21.11 4.89
N TRP A 30 8.01 19.88 4.38
CA TRP A 30 8.90 19.52 3.27
C TRP A 30 8.62 20.36 2.02
N SER A 31 9.70 20.82 1.39
CA SER A 31 9.68 21.49 0.11
C SER A 31 9.21 20.54 -1.00
N PRO A 32 8.71 21.06 -2.15
CA PRO A 32 8.39 20.24 -3.31
C PRO A 32 9.55 19.36 -3.78
N ALA A 33 10.79 19.84 -3.64
CA ALA A 33 12.00 19.08 -3.99
C ALA A 33 12.22 17.87 -3.06
N LEU A 34 12.06 18.04 -1.75
CA LEU A 34 12.17 16.93 -0.79
C LEU A 34 11.04 15.90 -0.99
N ARG A 35 9.82 16.36 -1.27
CA ARG A 35 8.68 15.47 -1.59
C ARG A 35 8.95 14.68 -2.86
N ALA A 36 9.48 15.32 -3.90
CA ALA A 36 9.89 14.65 -5.12
C ALA A 36 10.94 13.58 -4.82
N ALA A 37 12.02 13.94 -4.13
CA ALA A 37 13.11 13.02 -3.80
C ALA A 37 12.60 11.80 -2.99
N ALA A 38 11.73 12.01 -2.00
CA ALA A 38 11.14 10.93 -1.21
C ALA A 38 10.31 9.96 -2.07
N VAL A 39 9.48 10.47 -2.99
CA VAL A 39 8.70 9.62 -3.90
C VAL A 39 9.62 8.90 -4.88
N GLU A 40 10.66 9.57 -5.37
CA GLU A 40 11.61 8.98 -6.30
C GLU A 40 12.44 7.86 -5.66
N TYR A 41 12.80 8.02 -4.38
CA TYR A 41 13.42 6.99 -3.55
C TYR A 41 12.50 5.77 -3.40
N LEU A 42 11.20 5.99 -3.12
CA LEU A 42 10.22 4.92 -2.98
C LEU A 42 9.77 4.30 -4.32
N SER A 43 10.15 4.88 -5.46
CA SER A 43 9.67 4.46 -6.79
C SER A 43 10.72 3.62 -7.52
N LEU A 44 10.63 2.29 -7.36
CA LEU A 44 11.43 1.33 -8.12
C LEU A 44 10.90 1.11 -9.55
N VAL A 45 9.60 1.31 -9.76
CA VAL A 45 8.94 1.09 -11.05
C VAL A 45 8.33 2.40 -11.57
N LYS A 46 8.90 2.99 -12.64
CA LYS A 46 8.37 4.20 -13.30
C LYS A 46 8.01 3.92 -14.76
N GLY A 47 6.77 4.19 -15.15
CA GLY A 47 6.36 4.18 -16.57
C GLY A 47 6.49 2.80 -17.27
N LYS A 48 7.10 2.80 -18.47
CA LYS A 48 7.45 1.59 -19.24
C LYS A 48 8.65 0.90 -18.59
N TRP A 49 8.74 -0.41 -18.74
CA TRP A 49 9.86 -1.22 -18.26
C TRP A 49 11.21 -0.66 -18.73
N ASP A 50 12.13 -0.44 -17.79
CA ASP A 50 13.51 0.00 -18.02
C ASP A 50 14.47 -0.91 -17.22
N PRO A 51 15.08 -1.93 -17.85
CA PRO A 51 15.92 -2.91 -17.17
C PRO A 51 17.21 -2.31 -16.60
N GLY A 52 17.75 -1.24 -17.19
CA GLY A 52 19.01 -0.64 -16.75
C GLY A 52 18.95 -0.02 -15.35
N ARG A 53 17.77 0.44 -14.94
CA ARG A 53 17.57 1.09 -13.64
C ARG A 53 17.34 0.11 -12.49
N VAL A 54 16.69 -1.02 -12.78
CA VAL A 54 16.44 -2.04 -11.75
C VAL A 54 17.77 -2.69 -11.37
N ASN A 55 18.59 -3.07 -12.34
CA ASN A 55 19.93 -3.63 -12.07
C ASN A 55 20.81 -2.72 -11.19
N GLY A 56 20.86 -1.41 -11.42
CA GLY A 56 21.65 -0.48 -10.59
C GLY A 56 21.16 -0.34 -9.14
N VAL A 57 19.87 -0.58 -8.86
CA VAL A 57 19.34 -0.62 -7.49
C VAL A 57 19.59 -1.99 -6.85
N LEU A 58 19.47 -3.07 -7.62
CA LEU A 58 19.68 -4.44 -7.12
C LEU A 58 21.17 -4.73 -6.84
N GLU A 59 22.10 -4.08 -7.54
CA GLU A 59 23.55 -4.21 -7.29
C GLU A 59 24.01 -3.50 -6.00
N GLY A 60 23.25 -2.53 -5.48
CA GLY A 60 23.72 -1.64 -4.41
C GLY A 60 23.11 -1.88 -3.02
N VAL A 61 22.05 -2.69 -2.87
CA VAL A 61 21.15 -2.53 -1.71
C VAL A 61 20.75 -3.83 -1.00
N ASN A 62 21.67 -4.51 -0.32
CA ASN A 62 21.34 -5.74 0.44
C ASN A 62 20.16 -5.58 1.44
N GLU A 63 19.99 -4.43 2.10
CA GLU A 63 18.97 -4.27 3.17
C GLU A 63 17.53 -4.00 2.68
N ILE A 64 17.35 -3.21 1.61
CA ILE A 64 16.03 -3.05 0.97
C ILE A 64 15.65 -4.33 0.24
N LEU A 65 16.64 -5.07 -0.28
CA LEU A 65 16.42 -6.33 -0.97
C LEU A 65 15.90 -7.43 -0.06
N GLU A 66 16.39 -7.54 1.18
CA GLU A 66 15.85 -8.50 2.15
C GLU A 66 14.38 -8.20 2.50
N ARG A 67 14.01 -6.93 2.66
CA ARG A 67 12.61 -6.53 2.93
C ARG A 67 11.72 -6.64 1.71
N VAL A 68 12.26 -6.33 0.53
CA VAL A 68 11.63 -6.63 -0.74
C VAL A 68 11.43 -8.13 -0.84
N ASN A 69 12.39 -8.97 -0.42
CA ASN A 69 12.24 -10.43 -0.44
C ASN A 69 11.05 -10.91 0.41
N GLU A 70 10.80 -10.35 1.60
CA GLU A 70 9.60 -10.66 2.40
C GLU A 70 8.30 -10.25 1.67
N ILE A 71 8.28 -9.07 1.04
CA ILE A 71 7.15 -8.60 0.22
C ILE A 71 6.99 -9.51 -1.01
N LEU A 72 8.10 -9.94 -1.60
CA LEU A 72 8.18 -10.77 -2.78
C LEU A 72 7.75 -12.22 -2.50
N GLU A 73 8.01 -12.75 -1.32
CA GLU A 73 7.52 -14.05 -0.84
C GLU A 73 6.00 -14.03 -0.66
N ARG A 74 5.43 -13.00 -0.02
CA ARG A 74 3.97 -12.80 0.05
C ARG A 74 3.34 -12.62 -1.33
N VAL A 75 4.05 -11.96 -2.23
CA VAL A 75 3.66 -11.81 -3.64
C VAL A 75 3.69 -13.14 -4.38
N ASN A 76 4.58 -14.07 -4.03
CA ASN A 76 4.61 -15.40 -4.62
C ASN A 76 3.29 -16.14 -4.35
N GLU A 77 2.74 -16.03 -3.12
CA GLU A 77 1.43 -16.59 -2.75
C GLU A 77 0.27 -15.91 -3.53
N ILE A 78 0.33 -14.59 -3.70
CA ILE A 78 -0.67 -13.83 -4.47
C ILE A 78 -0.60 -14.17 -5.97
N LEU A 79 0.60 -14.32 -6.52
CA LEU A 79 0.82 -14.70 -7.91
C LEU A 79 0.35 -16.14 -8.13
N GLU A 80 0.62 -17.08 -7.23
CA GLU A 80 0.10 -18.46 -7.28
C GLU A 80 -1.44 -18.48 -7.31
N GLY A 81 -2.11 -17.59 -6.57
CA GLY A 81 -3.58 -17.45 -6.57
C GLY A 81 -4.19 -16.65 -7.74
N GLN A 82 -3.49 -15.62 -8.27
CA GLN A 82 -3.97 -14.74 -9.35
C GLN A 82 -3.38 -15.06 -10.74
N MET A 83 -2.62 -16.15 -10.86
CA MET A 83 -1.91 -16.57 -12.07
C MET A 83 -2.79 -17.02 -13.25
N GLY A 84 -4.12 -16.84 -13.17
CA GLY A 84 -4.98 -16.81 -14.35
C GLY A 84 -4.54 -15.78 -15.39
N SER A 85 -3.86 -14.70 -14.98
CA SER A 85 -3.27 -13.66 -15.85
C SER A 85 -2.12 -14.15 -16.74
N TRP A 86 -1.53 -15.31 -16.42
CA TRP A 86 -0.51 -15.97 -17.23
C TRP A 86 -1.08 -16.98 -18.24
N LYS A 87 -2.42 -17.15 -18.28
CA LYS A 87 -3.10 -17.90 -19.33
C LYS A 87 -3.38 -16.98 -20.53
N GLY A 88 -2.77 -17.28 -21.67
CA GLY A 88 -3.06 -16.61 -22.95
C GLY A 88 -1.82 -16.09 -23.68
N LYS A 89 -2.01 -15.69 -24.95
CA LYS A 89 -0.93 -15.24 -25.86
C LYS A 89 -0.22 -13.94 -25.44
N SER A 90 -0.73 -13.22 -24.44
CA SER A 90 -0.22 -11.93 -23.95
C SER A 90 0.70 -12.03 -22.73
N ALA A 91 0.60 -13.10 -21.94
CA ALA A 91 1.45 -13.34 -20.78
C ALA A 91 2.95 -13.42 -21.12
N PRO A 92 3.36 -14.06 -22.24
CA PRO A 92 4.75 -14.04 -22.66
C PRO A 92 5.23 -12.61 -22.89
N ARG A 93 4.42 -11.72 -23.49
CA ARG A 93 4.86 -10.36 -23.89
C ARG A 93 5.30 -9.46 -22.74
N ARG A 94 4.72 -9.60 -21.53
CA ARG A 94 5.08 -8.75 -20.36
C ARG A 94 6.36 -9.23 -19.67
N VAL A 95 6.54 -10.55 -19.57
CA VAL A 95 7.76 -11.18 -19.04
C VAL A 95 8.91 -11.05 -20.06
N ASN A 96 8.60 -11.17 -21.33
CA ASN A 96 9.52 -11.01 -22.46
C ASN A 96 10.19 -9.64 -22.55
N GLY A 97 9.57 -8.58 -22.00
CA GLY A 97 10.18 -7.25 -21.95
C GLY A 97 11.29 -7.15 -20.90
N VAL A 98 11.23 -8.01 -19.87
CA VAL A 98 12.13 -8.07 -18.72
C VAL A 98 13.33 -8.97 -19.01
N LEU A 99 13.13 -10.07 -19.73
CA LEU A 99 14.16 -11.07 -19.99
C LEU A 99 15.11 -10.69 -21.14
N GLU A 100 16.41 -10.97 -20.96
CA GLU A 100 17.39 -10.97 -22.04
C GLU A 100 17.02 -11.96 -23.15
N ALA A 101 17.44 -11.66 -24.38
CA ALA A 101 17.05 -12.40 -25.59
C ALA A 101 17.33 -13.91 -25.50
N GLN A 102 18.49 -14.32 -24.99
CA GLN A 102 18.85 -15.75 -24.87
C GLN A 102 18.02 -16.50 -23.83
N SER A 103 17.78 -15.89 -22.67
CA SER A 103 16.93 -16.47 -21.63
C SER A 103 15.47 -16.54 -22.10
N ARG A 104 15.04 -15.53 -22.86
CA ARG A 104 13.70 -15.42 -23.43
C ARG A 104 13.39 -16.53 -24.43
N GLU A 105 14.30 -16.85 -25.36
CA GLU A 105 14.07 -17.91 -26.36
C GLU A 105 13.93 -19.29 -25.70
N ALA A 106 14.79 -19.60 -24.74
CA ALA A 106 14.73 -20.86 -24.01
C ALA A 106 13.45 -21.00 -23.18
N LEU A 107 13.03 -19.92 -22.49
CA LEU A 107 11.80 -19.92 -21.71
C LEU A 107 10.55 -20.00 -22.61
N GLN A 108 10.57 -19.37 -23.79
CA GLN A 108 9.47 -19.47 -24.77
C GLN A 108 9.31 -20.89 -25.33
N ALA A 109 10.41 -21.63 -25.50
CA ALA A 109 10.36 -23.03 -25.94
C ALA A 109 9.82 -23.98 -24.85
N GLU A 110 10.06 -23.68 -23.58
CA GLU A 110 9.69 -24.55 -22.46
C GLU A 110 8.36 -24.20 -21.78
N PHE A 111 7.93 -22.93 -21.78
CA PHE A 111 6.68 -22.50 -21.15
C PHE A 111 5.42 -23.22 -21.67
N PRO A 112 5.28 -23.52 -22.98
CA PRO A 112 4.16 -24.30 -23.49
C PRO A 112 4.12 -25.74 -22.95
N LYS A 113 5.28 -26.27 -22.52
CA LYS A 113 5.40 -27.63 -21.95
C LYS A 113 5.00 -27.68 -20.47
N LYS A 114 4.75 -26.54 -19.83
CA LYS A 114 4.36 -26.44 -18.41
C LYS A 114 2.85 -26.26 -18.28
N LYS A 115 2.26 -27.00 -17.34
CA LYS A 115 0.81 -27.14 -17.14
C LYS A 115 0.18 -25.83 -16.65
N ASP A 116 0.83 -25.18 -15.70
CA ASP A 116 0.36 -23.99 -15.03
C ASP A 116 1.48 -22.95 -14.90
N SER A 117 1.10 -21.82 -14.33
CA SER A 117 1.96 -20.66 -14.20
C SER A 117 2.97 -20.83 -13.06
N VAL A 118 2.66 -21.66 -12.06
CA VAL A 118 3.57 -22.01 -10.95
C VAL A 118 4.78 -22.75 -11.51
N GLN A 119 4.55 -23.78 -12.32
CA GLN A 119 5.62 -24.51 -12.99
C GLN A 119 6.47 -23.65 -13.94
N ARG A 120 5.86 -22.64 -14.60
CA ARG A 120 6.59 -21.68 -15.44
C ARG A 120 7.47 -20.75 -14.61
N TRP A 121 6.99 -20.36 -13.44
CA TRP A 121 7.71 -19.51 -12.49
C TRP A 121 8.88 -20.24 -11.84
N GLU A 122 8.68 -21.47 -11.39
CA GLU A 122 9.76 -22.34 -10.89
C GLU A 122 10.86 -22.55 -11.95
N LEU A 123 10.48 -22.78 -13.20
CA LEU A 123 11.43 -22.90 -14.30
C LEU A 123 12.26 -21.62 -14.49
N LEU A 124 11.62 -20.45 -14.44
CA LEU A 124 12.29 -19.15 -14.54
C LEU A 124 13.28 -18.97 -13.37
N ARG A 125 12.83 -19.15 -12.12
CA ARG A 125 13.67 -19.04 -10.93
C ARG A 125 14.88 -19.98 -10.99
N ALA A 126 14.66 -21.25 -11.30
CA ALA A 126 15.73 -22.24 -11.41
C ALA A 126 16.75 -21.92 -12.52
N ARG A 127 16.35 -21.20 -13.56
CA ARG A 127 17.25 -20.78 -14.65
C ARG A 127 18.05 -19.53 -14.26
N VAL A 128 17.41 -18.55 -13.64
CA VAL A 128 18.09 -17.34 -13.14
C VAL A 128 19.10 -17.71 -12.06
N GLU A 129 18.72 -18.59 -11.13
CA GLU A 129 19.62 -19.02 -10.04
C GLU A 129 20.86 -19.75 -10.57
N ARG A 130 20.70 -20.65 -11.55
CA ARG A 130 21.84 -21.29 -12.22
C ARG A 130 22.75 -20.28 -12.93
N SER A 131 22.18 -19.21 -13.47
CA SER A 131 22.98 -18.14 -14.10
C SER A 131 23.76 -17.32 -13.07
N ARG A 132 23.20 -17.11 -11.87
CA ARG A 132 23.88 -16.44 -10.75
C ARG A 132 25.03 -17.27 -10.18
N GLN A 133 24.83 -18.58 -10.03
CA GLN A 133 25.82 -19.50 -9.45
C GLN A 133 26.90 -19.98 -10.44
N GLY A 134 26.67 -19.83 -11.76
CA GLY A 134 27.59 -20.29 -12.80
C GLY A 134 28.72 -19.30 -13.12
N GLY A 135 29.85 -19.81 -13.63
CA GLY A 135 31.03 -18.99 -13.99
C GLY A 135 30.82 -17.94 -15.10
N ARG A 136 29.62 -17.87 -15.72
CA ARG A 136 29.23 -16.80 -16.66
C ARG A 136 28.92 -15.47 -15.96
N ALA A 137 28.61 -15.47 -14.66
CA ALA A 137 28.40 -14.25 -13.87
C ALA A 137 29.66 -13.36 -13.86
N ALA A 138 30.86 -13.95 -13.99
CA ALA A 138 32.13 -13.22 -14.03
C ALA A 138 32.34 -12.38 -15.30
N ALA A 139 31.62 -12.66 -16.40
CA ALA A 139 31.79 -11.97 -17.69
C ALA A 139 30.66 -10.98 -18.02
N GLN A 140 29.45 -11.17 -17.47
CA GLN A 140 28.26 -10.38 -17.80
C GLN A 140 27.51 -9.82 -16.59
N GLY A 141 27.99 -10.09 -15.37
CA GLY A 141 27.32 -9.69 -14.13
C GLY A 141 26.19 -10.65 -13.71
N PRO A 142 25.69 -10.52 -12.47
CA PRO A 142 24.57 -11.32 -11.96
C PRO A 142 23.23 -10.95 -12.65
N CYS A 143 22.44 -11.96 -13.00
CA CYS A 143 21.10 -11.78 -13.58
C CYS A 143 20.04 -11.69 -12.47
N TYR A 144 19.16 -10.68 -12.51
CA TYR A 144 18.08 -10.51 -11.53
C TYR A 144 16.66 -10.54 -12.12
N ALA A 145 16.50 -11.23 -13.25
CA ALA A 145 15.24 -11.26 -13.99
C ALA A 145 14.01 -11.75 -13.20
N ASP A 146 14.19 -12.67 -12.25
CA ASP A 146 13.13 -13.10 -11.34
C ASP A 146 12.63 -11.93 -10.48
N TRP A 147 13.52 -11.22 -9.81
CA TRP A 147 13.19 -10.07 -8.97
C TRP A 147 12.58 -8.92 -9.77
N GLU A 148 13.14 -8.65 -10.94
CA GLU A 148 12.60 -7.69 -11.89
C GLU A 148 11.15 -7.96 -12.28
N VAL A 149 10.81 -9.23 -12.58
CA VAL A 149 9.44 -9.64 -12.86
C VAL A 149 8.55 -9.40 -11.63
N MET A 150 9.00 -9.77 -10.44
CA MET A 150 8.17 -9.61 -9.24
C MET A 150 7.93 -8.13 -8.91
N LEU A 151 8.97 -7.30 -8.98
CA LEU A 151 8.85 -5.85 -8.80
C LEU A 151 7.88 -5.23 -9.80
N GLN A 152 7.99 -5.60 -11.08
CA GLN A 152 7.13 -5.03 -12.13
C GLN A 152 5.64 -5.33 -11.93
N PHE A 153 5.32 -6.51 -11.41
CA PHE A 153 3.94 -6.96 -11.23
C PHE A 153 3.34 -6.51 -9.90
N CYS A 154 4.14 -6.40 -8.85
CA CYS A 154 3.62 -6.32 -7.49
C CYS A 154 4.12 -5.13 -6.69
N PHE A 155 5.21 -4.49 -7.11
CA PHE A 155 5.70 -3.30 -6.44
C PHE A 155 4.71 -2.12 -6.62
N PRO A 156 4.44 -1.33 -5.57
CA PRO A 156 3.49 -0.23 -5.64
C PRO A 156 3.91 0.81 -6.70
N ARG A 157 2.93 1.24 -7.50
CA ARG A 157 3.10 2.34 -8.45
C ARG A 157 2.61 3.62 -7.81
N LEU A 158 3.53 4.51 -7.47
CA LEU A 158 3.23 5.80 -6.85
C LEU A 158 2.95 6.85 -7.91
N ASP A 159 1.84 7.57 -7.76
CA ASP A 159 1.56 8.75 -8.58
C ASP A 159 2.36 9.94 -8.02
N ILE A 160 3.45 10.28 -8.70
CA ILE A 160 4.34 11.33 -8.23
C ILE A 160 3.71 12.72 -8.23
N ASN A 161 2.71 12.95 -9.10
CA ASN A 161 2.11 14.26 -9.25
C ASN A 161 1.20 14.62 -8.07
N VAL A 162 0.62 13.61 -7.40
CA VAL A 162 -0.19 13.84 -6.19
C VAL A 162 0.64 14.16 -4.96
N SER A 163 1.94 13.84 -5.00
CA SER A 163 2.84 13.97 -3.84
C SER A 163 3.76 15.18 -3.90
N LYS A 164 4.13 15.66 -5.11
CA LYS A 164 5.08 16.77 -5.30
C LYS A 164 4.53 18.13 -4.89
N GLY A 165 3.28 18.43 -5.26
CA GLY A 165 2.68 19.74 -5.11
C GLY A 165 2.05 19.96 -3.73
N LEU A 166 2.36 21.08 -3.08
CA LEU A 166 1.72 21.47 -1.80
C LEU A 166 0.23 21.81 -1.98
N GLY A 167 -0.18 22.30 -3.15
CA GLY A 167 -1.56 22.64 -3.47
C GLY A 167 -2.40 21.48 -4.01
N HIS A 168 -1.87 20.24 -4.00
CA HIS A 168 -2.61 19.10 -4.52
C HIS A 168 -3.78 18.74 -3.59
N LEU A 169 -5.00 18.74 -4.13
CA LEU A 169 -6.19 18.37 -3.37
C LEU A 169 -6.37 16.85 -3.38
N LEU A 170 -6.50 16.27 -2.19
CA LEU A 170 -6.74 14.85 -2.00
C LEU A 170 -8.08 14.62 -1.29
N LYS A 171 -8.76 13.53 -1.65
CA LYS A 171 -10.05 13.17 -1.05
C LYS A 171 -9.92 13.01 0.47
N SER A 172 -10.77 13.71 1.22
CA SER A 172 -10.83 13.61 2.69
C SER A 172 -11.14 12.17 3.16
N PRO A 173 -10.51 11.70 4.24
CA PRO A 173 -11.01 10.55 4.99
C PRO A 173 -12.50 10.69 5.31
N PHE A 174 -13.20 9.57 5.39
CA PHE A 174 -14.65 9.46 5.60
C PHE A 174 -15.57 10.06 4.51
N SER A 175 -15.01 10.53 3.39
CA SER A 175 -15.83 10.93 2.23
C SER A 175 -16.53 9.73 1.60
N VAL A 176 -17.76 9.93 1.11
CA VAL A 176 -18.51 8.92 0.36
C VAL A 176 -18.06 8.90 -1.11
N HIS A 177 -17.75 7.73 -1.65
CA HIS A 177 -17.44 7.60 -3.07
C HIS A 177 -18.74 7.58 -3.91
N PRO A 178 -18.91 8.51 -4.87
CA PRO A 178 -20.21 8.79 -5.48
C PRO A 178 -20.81 7.61 -6.27
N LYS A 179 -19.97 6.76 -6.87
CA LYS A 179 -20.46 5.61 -7.67
C LYS A 179 -20.65 4.32 -6.88
N THR A 180 -20.01 4.19 -5.72
CA THR A 180 -20.01 2.93 -4.95
C THR A 180 -20.78 3.07 -3.64
N GLY A 181 -21.08 4.30 -3.21
CA GLY A 181 -21.66 4.60 -1.91
C GLY A 181 -20.74 4.31 -0.73
N ARG A 182 -19.58 3.67 -0.94
CA ARG A 182 -18.65 3.27 0.12
C ARG A 182 -17.97 4.47 0.77
N VAL A 183 -17.79 4.39 2.08
CA VAL A 183 -17.07 5.39 2.87
C VAL A 183 -15.56 5.19 2.71
N SER A 184 -14.81 6.30 2.60
CA SER A 184 -13.34 6.29 2.51
C SER A 184 -12.73 6.10 3.90
N VAL A 185 -12.71 4.85 4.37
CA VAL A 185 -12.34 4.50 5.75
C VAL A 185 -10.82 4.39 5.98
N PRO A 186 -10.32 4.78 7.17
CA PRO A 186 -8.97 4.43 7.63
C PRO A 186 -8.72 2.93 7.64
N LEU A 187 -7.49 2.53 7.36
CA LEU A 187 -7.04 1.15 7.38
C LEU A 187 -6.26 0.85 8.66
N ASP A 188 -6.65 -0.21 9.35
CA ASP A 188 -5.87 -0.76 10.46
C ASP A 188 -4.68 -1.55 9.92
N LEU A 189 -3.47 -1.02 10.14
CA LEU A 189 -2.24 -1.65 9.64
C LEU A 189 -1.88 -2.94 10.39
N GLN A 190 -2.40 -3.17 11.61
CA GLN A 190 -2.15 -4.40 12.35
C GLN A 190 -3.00 -5.57 11.84
N ARG A 191 -4.09 -5.27 11.12
CA ARG A 191 -5.06 -6.24 10.60
C ARG A 191 -5.31 -6.07 9.11
N LEU A 192 -4.32 -5.57 8.38
CA LEU A 192 -4.46 -5.19 6.97
C LEU A 192 -4.87 -6.37 6.08
N ASP A 193 -4.35 -7.57 6.35
CA ASP A 193 -4.67 -8.78 5.58
C ASP A 193 -6.14 -9.22 5.69
N GLN A 194 -6.88 -8.69 6.67
CA GLN A 194 -8.31 -8.95 6.88
C GLN A 194 -9.21 -7.89 6.23
N PHE A 195 -8.62 -6.83 5.67
CA PHE A 195 -9.39 -5.75 5.06
C PHE A 195 -10.02 -6.20 3.73
N ASP A 196 -11.35 -6.21 3.69
CA ASP A 196 -12.11 -6.47 2.47
C ASP A 196 -12.74 -5.18 1.91
N PRO A 197 -12.29 -4.67 0.74
CA PRO A 197 -12.85 -3.47 0.12
C PRO A 197 -14.31 -3.59 -0.32
N PHE A 198 -14.84 -4.83 -0.41
CA PHE A 198 -16.23 -5.10 -0.76
C PHE A 198 -17.16 -5.06 0.45
N ALA A 199 -16.66 -5.36 1.65
CA ALA A 199 -17.38 -5.31 2.91
C ALA A 199 -17.39 -3.92 3.58
N VAL A 200 -16.64 -2.94 3.04
CA VAL A 200 -16.65 -1.55 3.56
C VAL A 200 -18.06 -0.97 3.51
N PRO A 201 -18.56 -0.34 4.60
CA PRO A 201 -19.92 0.16 4.68
C PRO A 201 -20.22 1.24 3.65
N THR A 202 -21.47 1.23 3.18
CA THR A 202 -22.01 2.24 2.28
C THR A 202 -22.80 3.28 3.06
N ILE A 203 -22.95 4.49 2.51
CA ILE A 203 -23.79 5.51 3.13
C ILE A 203 -25.22 5.00 3.35
N THR A 204 -25.77 4.24 2.40
CA THR A 204 -27.12 3.66 2.50
C THR A 204 -27.21 2.66 3.65
N SER A 205 -26.24 1.75 3.78
CA SER A 205 -26.24 0.77 4.88
C SER A 205 -26.08 1.45 6.23
N LEU A 206 -25.27 2.50 6.33
CA LEU A 206 -25.10 3.25 7.58
C LEU A 206 -26.38 4.00 7.98
N CYS A 207 -27.10 4.60 7.03
CA CYS A 207 -28.40 5.21 7.31
C CYS A 207 -29.40 4.18 7.85
N GLN A 208 -29.47 2.99 7.23
CA GLN A 208 -30.35 1.91 7.68
C GLN A 208 -30.02 1.43 9.08
N GLU A 209 -28.73 1.30 9.41
CA GLU A 209 -28.27 0.93 10.75
C GLU A 209 -28.66 2.00 11.80
N LEU A 210 -28.58 3.28 11.45
CA LEU A 210 -28.99 4.38 12.34
C LEU A 210 -30.49 4.43 12.58
N ASP A 211 -31.29 4.25 11.51
CA ASP A 211 -32.75 4.24 11.60
C ASP A 211 -33.22 3.08 12.50
N ALA A 212 -32.66 1.88 12.30
CA ALA A 212 -32.94 0.72 13.15
C ALA A 212 -32.50 0.92 14.60
N ALA A 213 -31.32 1.50 14.81
CA ALA A 213 -30.79 1.77 16.15
C ALA A 213 -31.51 2.90 16.90
N SER A 214 -32.32 3.69 16.19
CA SER A 214 -33.19 4.73 16.74
C SER A 214 -34.57 4.17 17.09
N SER A 215 -35.12 3.28 16.26
CA SER A 215 -36.41 2.62 16.54
C SER A 215 -36.38 1.70 17.76
N ASP A 216 -35.23 1.08 18.06
CA ASP A 216 -35.06 0.23 19.25
C ASP A 216 -34.92 1.03 20.56
N GLY A 217 -34.78 2.36 20.48
CA GLY A 217 -34.62 3.27 21.62
C GLY A 217 -35.90 4.02 22.02
N GLU A 218 -37.03 3.79 21.34
CA GLU A 218 -38.32 4.48 21.60
C GLU A 218 -39.26 3.67 22.52
N GLN A 219 -38.70 2.82 23.39
CA GLN A 219 -39.38 2.36 24.61
C GLN A 219 -38.59 2.83 25.83
N GLU A 220 -38.55 4.14 26.11
CA GLU A 220 -38.53 4.68 27.48
C GLU A 220 -38.62 6.22 27.49
N ASP A 221 -39.64 6.65 28.22
CA ASP A 221 -39.88 7.93 28.91
C ASP A 221 -40.22 9.22 28.13
N VAL A 222 -41.51 9.54 28.18
CA VAL A 222 -42.10 10.84 27.86
C VAL A 222 -41.84 11.78 29.03
N GLY A 223 -40.65 12.37 29.09
CA GLY A 223 -40.41 13.50 29.98
C GLY A 223 -38.98 13.71 30.40
N GLU A 224 -38.16 14.36 29.57
CA GLU A 224 -37.12 15.28 30.06
C GLU A 224 -36.61 16.16 28.91
N THR A 225 -36.91 17.45 29.02
CA THR A 225 -36.41 18.53 28.17
C THR A 225 -34.98 18.88 28.55
N GLU A 226 -33.98 18.19 28.00
CA GLU A 226 -32.58 18.65 27.87
C GLU A 226 -31.85 17.69 26.92
N PRO A 227 -31.07 18.15 25.92
CA PRO A 227 -30.36 17.28 25.01
C PRO A 227 -29.12 16.70 25.73
N LYS A 228 -29.33 15.68 26.57
CA LYS A 228 -28.25 14.81 27.07
C LYS A 228 -27.42 14.40 25.86
N ARG A 229 -26.16 14.84 25.79
CA ARG A 229 -25.20 14.61 24.69
C ARG A 229 -25.44 13.22 24.10
N ARG A 230 -26.22 13.14 23.00
CA ARG A 230 -26.54 11.89 22.31
C ARG A 230 -25.23 11.13 22.13
N THR A 231 -25.11 9.97 22.76
CA THR A 231 -23.98 9.05 22.53
C THR A 231 -23.77 8.99 21.03
N ARG A 232 -22.62 9.47 20.53
CA ARG A 232 -22.45 9.79 19.10
C ARG A 232 -22.95 8.62 18.25
N ASP A 233 -23.97 8.88 17.45
CA ASP A 233 -24.85 7.82 16.90
C ASP A 233 -24.11 6.81 16.01
N TYR A 234 -23.03 7.25 15.36
CA TYR A 234 -22.14 6.38 14.58
C TYR A 234 -21.55 5.21 15.39
N LYS A 235 -21.52 5.30 16.73
CA LYS A 235 -21.03 4.19 17.58
C LYS A 235 -21.91 2.95 17.49
N LYS A 236 -23.16 3.11 17.05
CA LYS A 236 -24.11 2.01 16.83
C LYS A 236 -24.05 1.46 15.40
N THR A 237 -23.15 1.95 14.56
CA THR A 237 -23.04 1.55 13.16
C THR A 237 -21.74 0.80 12.89
N SER A 238 -21.69 0.13 11.74
CA SER A 238 -20.52 -0.51 11.17
C SER A 238 -19.39 0.48 10.82
N LEU A 239 -19.62 1.80 10.95
CA LEU A 239 -18.58 2.82 10.83
C LEU A 239 -17.70 2.92 12.09
N ALA A 240 -18.22 2.53 13.27
CA ALA A 240 -17.55 2.71 14.56
C ALA A 240 -16.12 2.14 14.62
N PRO A 241 -15.82 0.93 14.12
CA PRO A 241 -14.46 0.38 14.16
C PRO A 241 -13.46 1.24 13.39
N TYR A 242 -13.87 1.81 12.25
CA TYR A 242 -13.02 2.66 11.42
C TYR A 242 -12.76 4.03 12.07
N VAL A 243 -13.75 4.55 12.82
CA VAL A 243 -13.55 5.78 13.61
C VAL A 243 -12.57 5.53 14.75
N ARG A 244 -12.62 4.36 15.40
CA ARG A 244 -11.63 3.99 16.44
C ARG A 244 -10.20 3.98 15.92
N VAL A 245 -9.98 3.45 14.70
CA VAL A 245 -8.66 3.49 14.04
C VAL A 245 -8.20 4.94 13.84
N PHE A 246 -9.10 5.84 13.45
CA PHE A 246 -8.79 7.26 13.30
C PHE A 246 -8.50 7.94 14.65
N GLU A 247 -9.29 7.66 15.69
CA GLU A 247 -9.09 8.20 17.04
C GLU A 247 -7.71 7.81 17.57
N GLN A 248 -7.33 6.54 17.47
CA GLN A 248 -5.99 6.05 17.85
C GLN A 248 -4.87 6.77 17.09
N PHE A 249 -5.06 7.02 15.79
CA PHE A 249 -4.10 7.77 14.98
C PHE A 249 -3.94 9.22 15.47
N VAL A 250 -5.06 9.90 15.77
CA VAL A 250 -5.05 11.29 16.27
C VAL A 250 -4.43 11.37 17.66
N GLU A 251 -4.80 10.47 18.57
CA GLU A 251 -4.22 10.35 19.92
C GLU A 251 -2.69 10.15 19.86
N GLY A 252 -2.22 9.31 18.94
CA GLY A 252 -0.80 9.11 18.69
C GLY A 252 -0.08 10.38 18.21
N MET A 253 -0.72 11.17 17.35
CA MET A 253 -0.19 12.48 16.94
C MET A 253 -0.16 13.50 18.09
N GLU A 254 -1.21 13.55 18.90
CA GLU A 254 -1.32 14.47 20.04
C GLU A 254 -0.25 14.17 21.08
N SER A 255 -0.06 12.89 21.40
CA SER A 255 0.97 12.43 22.34
C SER A 255 2.38 12.77 21.86
N ALA A 256 2.67 12.57 20.57
CA ALA A 256 3.96 12.94 19.99
C ALA A 256 4.23 14.45 20.04
N ARG A 257 3.22 15.28 19.76
CA ARG A 257 3.34 16.75 19.88
C ARG A 257 3.55 17.20 21.31
N ARG A 258 2.85 16.59 22.28
CA ARG A 258 3.02 16.89 23.70
C ARG A 258 4.44 16.55 24.15
N GLY A 259 4.95 15.38 23.77
CA GLY A 259 6.32 14.98 24.07
C GLY A 259 7.37 15.93 23.49
N GLU A 260 7.19 16.40 22.25
CA GLU A 260 8.10 17.37 21.64
C GLU A 260 8.07 18.73 22.34
N LYS A 261 6.90 19.22 22.76
CA LYS A 261 6.78 20.47 23.51
C LYS A 261 7.49 20.41 24.87
N ILE A 262 7.31 19.31 25.60
CA ILE A 262 8.00 19.10 26.89
C ILE A 262 9.51 19.13 26.66
N ARG A 263 10.01 18.38 25.67
CA ARG A 263 11.44 18.39 25.31
C ARG A 263 11.96 19.79 24.97
N GLN A 264 11.17 20.61 24.30
CA GLN A 264 11.55 22.00 23.99
C GLN A 264 11.56 22.90 25.23
N SER A 265 10.59 22.75 26.14
CA SER A 265 10.56 23.45 27.44
C SER A 265 11.79 23.12 28.27
N ASP A 266 12.11 21.82 28.38
CA ASP A 266 13.27 21.33 29.14
C ASP A 266 14.60 21.89 28.58
N LEU A 267 14.71 22.03 27.26
CA LEU A 267 15.88 22.62 26.59
C LEU A 267 15.96 24.14 26.76
N GLN A 268 14.84 24.82 26.95
CA GLN A 268 14.77 26.27 27.14
C GLN A 268 14.88 26.67 28.62
N GLY A 269 14.78 25.72 29.55
CA GLY A 269 14.82 25.99 30.99
C GLY A 269 13.58 26.69 31.52
N ASP A 270 12.50 26.72 30.72
CA ASP A 270 11.20 27.22 31.13
C ASP A 270 10.50 26.11 31.93
N PHE A 271 10.61 26.20 33.26
CA PHE A 271 9.89 25.37 34.22
C PHE A 271 8.61 26.05 34.71
#